data_AF-A0A3C1JLR3-F1
#
_entry.id   AF-A0A3C1JLR3-F1
#
_cell.length_a   1.000
_cell.length_b   1.000
_cell.length_c   1.000
_cell.angle_alpha   90.00
_cell.angle_beta   90.00
_cell.angle_gamma   90.00
#
_symmetry.space_group_name_H-M   'P 1'
#
loop_
_entity.id
_entity.type
_entity.pdbx_description
1 polymer ?
#
loop_
_entity_poly.entity_id
_entity_poly.type
_entity_poly.pdbx_seq_one_letter_code
_entity_poly.pdbx_strand_id
1 'polypeptide(L)' 'LTDVQAMRAPLLILHGEEDHTCPVGEADQLFAALRKLKRTVELVRYPGGSHAFSGIGRPSHRIDAAERMVDWFKRYV' A
#
# COMPACT_ATOMS: atom_id res chain seq x y z
N LEU A 1 12.90 -3.09 9.24
CA LEU A 1 13.09 -1.83 8.46
C LEU A 1 14.56 -1.49 8.19
N THR A 2 15.48 -2.46 8.20
CA THR A 2 16.94 -2.21 8.18
C THR A 2 17.41 -1.38 6.97
N ASP A 3 16.82 -1.61 5.79
CA ASP A 3 17.26 -0.96 4.54
C ASP A 3 16.33 0.17 4.07
N VAL A 4 15.39 0.63 4.90
CA VAL A 4 14.39 1.66 4.51
C VAL A 4 15.04 2.98 4.06
N GLN A 5 16.25 3.28 4.55
CA GLN A 5 17.04 4.45 4.16
C GLN A 5 17.42 4.45 2.67
N ALA A 6 17.68 3.26 2.12
CA ALA A 6 18.13 3.08 0.75
C ALA A 6 16.98 3.14 -0.27
N MET A 7 15.72 3.02 0.18
CA MET A 7 14.55 3.09 -0.69
C MET A 7 14.38 4.52 -1.24
N ARG A 8 14.49 4.67 -2.57
CA ARG A 8 14.34 5.95 -3.28
C ARG A 8 13.22 5.97 -4.31
N ALA A 9 12.81 4.80 -4.81
CA ALA A 9 11.70 4.70 -5.76
C ALA A 9 10.38 5.15 -5.10
N PRO A 10 9.50 5.84 -5.84
CA PRO A 10 8.14 6.09 -5.39
C PRO A 10 7.41 4.78 -5.05
N LEU A 11 6.83 4.71 -3.84
CA LEU A 11 6.12 3.52 -3.36
C LEU A 11 4.62 3.77 -3.13
N LEU A 12 3.77 2.92 -3.72
CA LEU A 12 2.35 2.80 -3.38
C LEU A 12 2.15 1.56 -2.50
N ILE A 13 1.50 1.73 -1.35
CA ILE A 13 1.13 0.65 -0.43
C ILE A 13 -0.40 0.51 -0.44
N LEU A 14 -0.90 -0.69 -0.75
CA LEU A 14 -2.32 -1.03 -0.74
C LEU A 14 -2.55 -2.11 0.33
N HIS A 15 -3.38 -1.87 1.34
CA HIS A 15 -3.50 -2.78 2.48
C HIS A 15 -4.95 -2.98 2.95
N GLY A 16 -5.35 -4.23 3.22
CA GLY A 16 -6.65 -4.55 3.81
C GLY A 16 -6.64 -4.39 5.33
N GLU A 17 -7.62 -3.69 5.91
CA GLU A 17 -7.62 -3.44 7.37
C GLU A 17 -7.88 -4.68 8.23
N GLU A 18 -8.51 -5.71 7.66
CA GLU A 18 -8.76 -7.01 8.30
C GLU A 18 -7.81 -8.10 7.77
N ASP A 19 -6.60 -7.69 7.34
CA ASP A 19 -5.53 -8.63 7.03
C ASP A 19 -4.94 -9.22 8.32
N HIS A 20 -5.34 -10.45 8.64
CA HIS A 20 -4.82 -11.21 9.79
C HIS A 20 -3.53 -11.97 9.48
N THR A 21 -3.11 -12.05 8.22
CA THR A 21 -1.86 -12.70 7.80
C THR A 21 -0.70 -11.71 7.86
N CYS A 22 -0.93 -10.48 7.39
CA CYS A 22 -0.02 -9.35 7.46
C CYS A 22 -0.75 -8.16 8.10
N PRO A 23 -0.64 -7.97 9.43
CA PRO A 23 -1.36 -6.92 10.14
C PRO A 23 -1.07 -5.52 9.55
N VAL A 24 -2.11 -4.67 9.44
CA VAL A 24 -2.01 -3.33 8.83
C VAL A 24 -0.93 -2.43 9.47
N GLY A 25 -0.57 -2.71 10.73
CA GLY A 25 0.52 -2.02 11.42
C GLY A 25 1.88 -2.14 10.73
N GLU A 26 2.12 -3.20 9.95
CA GLU A 26 3.35 -3.34 9.15
C GLU A 26 3.42 -2.31 8.02
N ALA A 27 2.30 -2.07 7.33
CA ALA A 27 2.18 -1.03 6.31
C ALA A 27 2.29 0.37 6.93
N ASP A 28 1.65 0.61 8.08
CA ASP A 28 1.72 1.88 8.80
C ASP A 28 3.18 2.21 9.20
N GLN A 29 3.94 1.22 9.67
CA GLN A 29 5.35 1.39 10.04
C GLN A 29 6.22 1.79 8.85
N LEU A 30 6.07 1.10 7.71
CA LEU A 30 6.83 1.41 6.50
C LEU A 30 6.47 2.80 5.94
N PHE A 31 5.16 3.11 5.88
CA PHE A 31 4.67 4.42 5.46
C PHE A 31 5.24 5.53 6.33
N ALA A 32 5.14 5.41 7.66
CA ALA A 32 5.67 6.40 8.59
C ALA A 32 7.18 6.59 8.45
N ALA A 33 7.94 5.50 8.29
CA ALA A 33 9.39 5.56 8.09
C ALA A 33 9.76 6.30 6.79
N LEU A 34 9.12 5.96 5.66
CA LEU A 34 9.36 6.61 4.37
C LEU A 34 8.93 8.08 4.36
N ARG A 35 7.81 8.42 5.02
CA ARG A 35 7.36 9.81 5.22
C ARG A 35 8.36 10.62 6.02
N LYS A 36 8.92 10.07 7.11
CA LYS A 36 9.96 10.72 7.91
C LYS A 36 11.22 11.02 7.09
N LEU A 37 11.54 10.15 6.13
CA LEU A 37 12.65 10.32 5.18
C LEU A 37 12.32 11.21 3.97
N LYS A 38 11.11 11.81 3.94
CA LYS A 38 10.62 12.63 2.83
C LYS A 38 10.64 11.90 1.48
N ARG A 39 10.43 10.58 1.48
CA ARG A 39 10.28 9.78 0.26
C ARG A 39 8.88 9.92 -0.31
N THR A 40 8.75 9.73 -1.62
CA THR A 40 7.45 9.65 -2.30
C THR A 40 6.78 8.33 -1.93
N VAL A 41 5.75 8.41 -1.08
CA VAL A 41 5.00 7.24 -0.63
C VAL A 41 3.52 7.57 -0.45
N GLU A 42 2.65 6.67 -0.92
CA GLU A 42 1.20 6.70 -0.70
C GLU A 42 0.76 5.39 0.00
N LEU A 43 -0.14 5.50 0.98
CA LEU A 43 -0.76 4.35 1.66
C LEU A 43 -2.27 4.44 1.49
N VAL A 44 -2.88 3.38 0.98
CA VAL A 44 -4.34 3.23 0.86
C VAL A 44 -4.78 2.03 1.67
N ARG A 45 -5.75 2.27 2.57
CA ARG A 45 -6.33 1.26 3.44
C ARG A 45 -7.72 0.90 2.92
N TYR A 46 -8.03 -0.39 2.88
CA TYR A 46 -9.31 -0.93 2.44
C TYR A 46 -10.09 -1.47 3.65
N PRO A 47 -11.12 -0.73 4.13
CA PRO A 47 -11.87 -1.11 5.33
C PRO A 47 -12.58 -2.46 5.17
N GLY A 48 -12.37 -3.36 6.13
CA GLY A 48 -12.89 -4.74 6.05
C GLY A 48 -12.26 -5.59 4.93
N GLY A 49 -11.17 -5.13 4.32
CA GLY A 49 -10.40 -5.91 3.35
C GLY A 49 -9.52 -6.95 4.05
N SER A 50 -9.61 -8.21 3.64
CA SER A 50 -8.70 -9.27 4.10
C SER A 50 -7.36 -9.24 3.36
N HIS A 51 -6.47 -10.20 3.65
CA HIS A 51 -5.21 -10.40 2.92
C HIS A 51 -5.39 -10.46 1.39
N ALA A 52 -6.49 -11.05 0.92
CA ALA A 52 -6.78 -11.24 -0.50
C ALA A 52 -7.78 -10.21 -1.08
N PHE A 53 -7.92 -9.03 -0.45
CA PHE A 53 -8.94 -8.04 -0.82
C PHE A 53 -8.90 -7.61 -2.30
N SER A 54 -7.71 -7.55 -2.91
CA SER A 54 -7.51 -7.16 -4.31
C SER A 54 -7.85 -8.26 -5.31
N GLY A 55 -7.82 -9.54 -4.88
CA GLY A 55 -8.13 -10.69 -5.73
C GLY A 55 -9.59 -11.14 -5.63
N ILE A 56 -10.08 -11.32 -4.39
CA ILE A 56 -11.40 -11.90 -4.11
C ILE A 56 -12.28 -11.03 -3.19
N GLY A 57 -11.82 -9.83 -2.83
CA GLY A 57 -12.59 -8.90 -2.00
C GLY A 57 -13.75 -8.24 -2.75
N ARG A 58 -14.34 -7.23 -2.11
CA ARG A 58 -15.45 -6.44 -2.67
C ARG A 58 -15.07 -5.91 -4.07
N PRO A 59 -15.95 -5.99 -5.08
CA PRO A 59 -15.66 -5.48 -6.42
C PRO A 59 -15.15 -4.05 -6.43
N SER A 60 -15.69 -3.18 -5.57
CA SER A 60 -15.23 -1.79 -5.43
C SER A 60 -13.77 -1.67 -5.01
N HIS A 61 -13.30 -2.50 -4.06
CA HIS A 61 -11.90 -2.49 -3.63
C HIS A 61 -10.97 -2.99 -4.74
N ARG A 62 -11.41 -4.01 -5.49
CA ARG A 62 -10.63 -4.61 -6.58
C ARG A 62 -10.44 -3.61 -7.72
N ILE A 63 -11.50 -2.88 -8.08
CA ILE A 63 -11.46 -1.84 -9.11
C ILE A 63 -10.55 -0.70 -8.68
N ASP A 64 -10.78 -0.12 -7.49
CA ASP A 64 -9.96 1.01 -6.99
C ASP A 64 -8.47 0.61 -6.85
N ALA A 65 -8.17 -0.59 -6.36
CA ALA A 65 -6.79 -1.08 -6.27
C ALA A 65 -6.11 -1.19 -7.64
N ALA A 66 -6.82 -1.73 -8.64
CA ALA A 66 -6.30 -1.86 -9.99
C ALA A 66 -6.08 -0.49 -10.66
N GLU A 67 -7.05 0.43 -10.53
CA GLU A 67 -6.95 1.79 -11.06
C GLU A 67 -5.77 2.54 -10.45
N ARG A 68 -5.62 2.50 -9.13
CA ARG A 68 -4.48 3.11 -8.43
C ARG A 68 -3.14 2.54 -8.86
N MET A 69 -3.06 1.23 -9.06
CA MET A 69 -1.83 0.58 -9.53
C MET A 69 -1.44 1.09 -10.91
N VAL A 70 -2.39 1.10 -11.85
CA VAL A 70 -2.18 1.62 -13.21
C VAL A 70 -1.78 3.09 -13.18
N ASP A 71 -2.48 3.92 -12.40
CA ASP A 71 -2.21 5.35 -12.30
C ASP A 71 -0.90 5.64 -11.56
N TRP A 72 -0.46 4.78 -10.63
CA TRP A 72 0.86 4.89 -10.03
C TRP A 72 1.96 4.69 -11.06
N PHE A 73 1.85 3.63 -11.87
CA PHE A 73 2.81 3.38 -12.94
C PHE A 73 2.83 4.51 -13.95
N LYS A 74 1.67 4.99 -14.42
CA LYS A 74 1.60 6.16 -15.33
C LYS A 74 2.28 7.42 -14.77
N ARG A 75 2.29 7.61 -13.44
CA ARG A 75 2.89 8.79 -12.79
C ARG A 75 4.41 8.71 -12.68
N TYR A 76 4.98 7.51 -12.58
CA TYR A 76 6.38 7.34 -12.13
C TYR A 76 7.24 6.39 -12.98
N VAL A 77 6.68 5.75 -13.99
CA VAL A 77 7.38 4.87 -14.95
C VAL A 77 7.10 5.37 -16.36
#